data_AF-A0A2E5AJA4-F1
#
_entry.id   AF-A0A2E5AJA4-F1
#
_cell.length_a   1.000
_cell.length_b   1.000
_cell.length_c   1.000
_cell.angle_alpha   90.00
_cell.angle_beta   90.00
_cell.angle_gamma   90.00
#
_symmetry.space_group_name_H-M   'P 1'
#
loop_
_entity.id
_entity.type
_entity.pdbx_description
1 polymer ?
#
loop_
_entity_poly.entity_id
_entity_poly.type
_entity_poly.pdbx_seq_one_letter_code
_entity_poly.pdbx_strand_id
1 'polypeptide(L)'
;MHDQNSIIKLLKEKSATKQIIYRNTKNVFDNLVNSLKEKEKSLSDILKSDTDKVELEFKSNGQFDAQLKFAGDTLLFHMHSNVFDFPPNHQVSNSKYVKEDNLRGFCGIINIYNFLSDSLKYNRLNDEGILIGRIFINKDNHFFVEGDKELGFLFDDFANQQMNSDMLDQIINVCMVYTLNFDLFTPNFNDVRLISVHQIATMSMNQKIKTSKRLGYKFSHENKS
;
A
#
# COMPACT_ATOMS: atom_id res chain seq x y z
N MET A 1 -7.96 25.91 -31.75
CA MET A 1 -9.15 26.07 -30.89
C MET A 1 -9.75 24.70 -30.67
N HIS A 2 -10.02 24.32 -29.42
CA HIS A 2 -10.82 23.12 -29.15
C HIS A 2 -12.29 23.44 -29.41
N ASP A 3 -12.93 22.66 -30.27
CA ASP A 3 -14.36 22.76 -30.55
C ASP A 3 -15.19 21.84 -29.62
N GLN A 4 -16.51 21.99 -29.62
CA GLN A 4 -17.38 21.15 -28.77
C GLN A 4 -17.24 19.66 -29.07
N ASN A 5 -16.99 19.28 -30.33
CA ASN A 5 -16.84 17.89 -30.73
C ASN A 5 -15.57 17.25 -30.14
N SER A 6 -14.44 17.96 -30.17
CA SER A 6 -13.19 17.50 -29.55
C SER A 6 -13.30 17.39 -28.02
N ILE A 7 -14.03 18.29 -27.37
CA ILE A 7 -14.32 18.21 -25.93
C ILE A 7 -15.17 16.98 -25.62
N ILE A 8 -16.26 16.75 -26.37
CA ILE A 8 -17.14 15.59 -26.18
C ILE A 8 -16.37 14.28 -26.39
N LYS A 9 -15.51 14.22 -27.40
CA LYS A 9 -14.64 13.06 -27.66
C LYS A 9 -13.72 12.77 -26.48
N LEU A 10 -12.99 13.79 -26.01
CA LEU A 10 -12.08 13.67 -24.86
C LEU A 10 -12.81 13.24 -23.57
N LEU A 11 -13.99 13.82 -23.32
CA LEU A 11 -14.80 13.45 -22.16
C LEU A 11 -15.24 12.00 -22.22
N LYS A 12 -15.73 11.52 -23.37
CA LYS A 12 -16.15 10.13 -23.55
C LYS A 12 -14.98 9.17 -23.39
N GLU A 13 -13.86 9.43 -24.05
CA GLU A 13 -12.67 8.57 -24.00
C GLU A 13 -12.08 8.48 -22.59
N LYS A 14 -11.83 9.63 -21.92
CA LYS A 14 -11.27 9.63 -20.57
C LYS A 14 -12.23 9.06 -19.53
N SER A 15 -13.52 9.38 -19.62
CA SER A 15 -14.50 8.89 -18.64
C SER A 15 -14.70 7.38 -18.78
N ALA A 16 -14.83 6.87 -20.01
CA ALA A 16 -14.94 5.44 -20.26
C ALA A 16 -13.70 4.69 -19.77
N THR A 17 -12.51 5.21 -20.08
CA THR A 17 -11.24 4.62 -19.62
C THR A 17 -11.15 4.55 -18.10
N LYS A 18 -11.49 5.64 -17.39
CA LYS A 18 -11.48 5.66 -15.92
C LYS A 18 -12.45 4.64 -15.31
N GLN A 19 -13.63 4.47 -15.91
CA GLN A 19 -14.60 3.46 -15.45
C GLN A 19 -14.08 2.04 -15.66
N ILE A 20 -13.43 1.75 -16.79
CA ILE A 20 -12.80 0.45 -17.05
C ILE A 20 -11.72 0.17 -16.00
N ILE A 21 -10.82 1.12 -15.79
CA ILE A 21 -9.73 0.99 -14.81
C ILE A 21 -10.29 0.77 -13.39
N TYR A 22 -11.31 1.53 -12.99
CA TYR A 22 -11.95 1.34 -11.70
C TYR A 22 -12.51 -0.09 -11.54
N ARG A 23 -13.22 -0.60 -12.55
CA ARG A 23 -13.76 -1.97 -12.52
C ARG A 23 -12.66 -3.02 -12.47
N ASN A 24 -11.61 -2.87 -13.26
CA ASN A 24 -10.45 -3.75 -13.24
C ASN A 24 -9.79 -3.77 -11.85
N THR A 25 -9.51 -2.59 -11.30
CA THR A 25 -8.90 -2.45 -9.97
C THR A 25 -9.78 -3.06 -8.89
N LYS A 26 -11.11 -2.88 -8.99
CA LYS A 26 -12.06 -3.48 -8.06
C LYS A 26 -12.06 -5.01 -8.13
N ASN A 27 -12.08 -5.58 -9.34
CA ASN A 27 -12.00 -7.02 -9.53
C ASN A 27 -10.68 -7.59 -8.97
N VAL A 28 -9.57 -6.90 -9.21
CA VAL A 28 -8.25 -7.27 -8.65
C VAL A 28 -8.29 -7.23 -7.12
N PHE A 29 -8.89 -6.19 -6.53
CA PHE A 29 -9.03 -6.06 -5.08
C PHE A 29 -9.92 -7.15 -4.47
N ASP A 30 -11.02 -7.52 -5.15
CA ASP A 30 -11.90 -8.60 -4.69
C ASP A 30 -11.19 -9.96 -4.74
N ASN A 31 -10.37 -10.20 -5.76
CA ASN A 31 -9.51 -11.38 -5.83
C ASN A 31 -8.45 -11.38 -4.73
N LEU A 32 -7.82 -10.22 -4.48
CA LEU A 32 -6.85 -10.04 -3.39
C LEU A 32 -7.49 -10.38 -2.03
N VAL A 33 -8.71 -9.92 -1.77
CA VAL A 33 -9.47 -10.25 -0.55
C VAL A 33 -9.65 -11.77 -0.39
N ASN A 34 -9.95 -12.48 -1.48
CA ASN A 34 -10.09 -13.94 -1.44
C ASN A 34 -8.74 -14.62 -1.20
N SER A 35 -7.68 -14.20 -1.89
CA SER A 35 -6.32 -14.73 -1.70
C SER A 35 -5.82 -14.51 -0.26
N LEU A 36 -6.13 -13.37 0.37
CA LEU A 36 -5.79 -13.12 1.78
C LEU A 36 -6.53 -14.05 2.75
N LYS A 37 -7.82 -14.35 2.50
CA LYS A 37 -8.58 -15.32 3.30
C LYS A 37 -8.02 -16.74 3.15
N GLU A 38 -7.69 -17.13 1.92
CA GLU A 38 -7.10 -18.44 1.65
C GLU A 38 -5.72 -18.57 2.30
N LYS A 39 -4.91 -17.50 2.24
CA LYS A 39 -3.60 -17.42 2.90
C LYS A 39 -3.72 -17.55 4.41
N GLU A 40 -4.66 -16.83 5.03
CA GLU A 40 -4.93 -16.91 6.46
C GLU A 40 -5.27 -18.34 6.87
N LYS A 41 -6.26 -18.95 6.20
CA LYS A 41 -6.65 -20.33 6.49
C LYS A 41 -5.50 -21.31 6.33
N SER A 42 -4.79 -21.24 5.20
CA SER A 42 -3.70 -22.18 4.89
C SER A 42 -2.57 -22.11 5.91
N LEU A 43 -2.14 -20.91 6.29
CA LEU A 43 -1.04 -20.73 7.24
C LEU A 43 -1.49 -21.05 8.66
N SER A 44 -2.71 -20.64 9.06
CA SER A 44 -3.29 -21.01 10.36
C SER A 44 -3.36 -22.52 10.55
N ASP A 45 -3.73 -23.28 9.49
CA ASP A 45 -3.79 -24.74 9.57
C ASP A 45 -2.41 -25.40 9.72
N ILE A 46 -1.37 -24.84 9.09
CA ILE A 46 0.02 -25.29 9.26
C ILE A 46 0.52 -24.98 10.67
N LEU A 47 0.29 -23.74 11.15
CA LEU A 47 0.79 -23.24 12.43
C LEU A 47 0.11 -23.89 13.65
N LYS A 48 -1.11 -24.43 13.52
CA LYS A 48 -1.76 -25.21 14.60
C LYS A 48 -0.95 -26.42 15.07
N SER A 49 -0.05 -26.92 14.21
CA SER A 49 0.82 -28.05 14.53
C SER A 49 2.07 -27.67 15.32
N ASP A 50 2.41 -26.37 15.38
CA ASP A 50 3.54 -25.83 16.12
C ASP A 50 3.12 -25.32 17.50
N THR A 51 4.05 -25.37 18.47
CA THR A 51 3.83 -24.98 19.87
C THR A 51 3.72 -23.46 20.09
N ASP A 52 4.06 -22.66 19.07
CA ASP A 52 4.07 -21.20 19.15
C ASP A 52 2.77 -20.60 18.63
N LYS A 53 2.09 -19.82 19.49
CA LYS A 53 0.81 -19.15 19.20
C LYS A 53 0.98 -17.96 18.26
N VAL A 54 1.38 -18.21 17.02
CA VAL A 54 1.35 -17.17 15.98
C VAL A 54 -0.11 -17.06 15.50
N GLU A 55 -0.81 -16.05 16.00
CA GLU A 55 -2.18 -15.74 15.54
C GLU A 55 -2.13 -14.99 14.21
N LEU A 56 -2.75 -15.58 13.19
CA LEU A 56 -2.98 -14.99 11.88
C LEU A 56 -4.48 -14.67 11.77
N GLU A 57 -4.82 -13.43 11.43
CA GLU A 57 -6.21 -12.97 11.40
C GLU A 57 -6.46 -12.13 10.14
N PHE A 58 -7.45 -12.56 9.36
CA PHE A 58 -7.93 -11.80 8.21
C PHE A 58 -9.18 -11.00 8.58
N LYS A 59 -9.23 -9.73 8.14
CA LYS A 59 -10.41 -8.88 8.30
C LYS A 59 -10.66 -8.06 7.03
N SER A 60 -11.89 -8.04 6.55
CA SER A 60 -12.31 -7.11 5.49
C SER A 60 -13.22 -6.03 6.08
N ASN A 61 -12.86 -4.77 5.88
CA ASN A 61 -13.62 -3.62 6.35
C ASN A 61 -14.26 -2.93 5.15
N GLY A 62 -15.44 -3.41 4.75
CA GLY A 62 -16.17 -2.84 3.62
C GLY A 62 -15.54 -3.18 2.28
N GLN A 63 -15.70 -2.29 1.30
CA GLN A 63 -15.43 -2.60 -0.11
C GLN A 63 -14.02 -2.25 -0.59
N PHE A 64 -13.26 -1.49 0.21
CA PHE A 64 -11.98 -0.91 -0.19
C PHE A 64 -10.83 -1.27 0.74
N ASP A 65 -11.10 -1.93 1.88
CA ASP A 65 -10.09 -2.24 2.89
C ASP A 65 -10.06 -3.74 3.24
N ALA A 66 -8.85 -4.29 3.25
CA ALA A 66 -8.57 -5.66 3.67
C ALA A 66 -7.32 -5.68 4.55
N GLN A 67 -7.37 -6.45 5.63
CA GLN A 67 -6.32 -6.52 6.64
C GLN A 67 -5.89 -7.97 6.86
N LEU A 68 -4.59 -8.18 6.98
CA LEU A 68 -3.98 -9.44 7.41
C LEU A 68 -3.03 -9.15 8.56
N LYS A 69 -3.37 -9.65 9.74
CA LYS A 69 -2.62 -9.46 10.98
C LYS A 69 -1.81 -10.70 11.31
N PHE A 70 -0.53 -10.52 11.63
CA PHE A 70 0.40 -11.59 11.98
C PHE A 70 1.59 -11.05 12.77
N ALA A 71 2.16 -11.86 13.67
CA ALA A 71 3.42 -11.59 14.36
C ALA A 71 3.55 -10.19 15.04
N GLY A 72 2.42 -9.56 15.42
CA GLY A 72 2.42 -8.22 16.01
C GLY A 72 2.30 -7.07 15.00
N ASP A 73 2.24 -7.36 13.70
CA ASP A 73 2.04 -6.41 12.60
C ASP A 73 0.70 -6.66 11.87
N THR A 74 0.25 -5.67 11.11
CA THR A 74 -0.95 -5.74 10.29
C THR A 74 -0.68 -5.10 8.94
N LEU A 75 -0.78 -5.92 7.90
CA LEU A 75 -0.84 -5.45 6.52
C LEU A 75 -2.24 -4.94 6.22
N LEU A 76 -2.35 -3.68 5.81
CA LEU A 76 -3.58 -3.07 5.32
C LEU A 76 -3.46 -2.81 3.81
N PHE A 77 -4.36 -3.42 3.05
CA PHE A 77 -4.56 -3.16 1.63
C PHE A 77 -5.75 -2.22 1.47
N HIS A 78 -5.51 -1.08 0.83
CA HIS A 78 -6.51 -0.04 0.61
C HIS A 78 -6.63 0.31 -0.88
N MET A 79 -7.76 0.00 -1.50
CA MET A 79 -8.06 0.40 -2.87
C MET A 79 -8.50 1.87 -2.92
N HIS A 80 -7.80 2.67 -3.72
CA HIS A 80 -8.19 4.05 -3.98
C HIS A 80 -9.32 4.14 -5.02
N SER A 81 -10.25 5.08 -4.87
CA SER A 81 -11.40 5.25 -5.77
C SER A 81 -11.06 5.97 -7.08
N ASN A 82 -10.03 6.81 -7.06
CA ASN A 82 -9.57 7.57 -8.22
C ASN A 82 -8.60 6.80 -9.12
N VAL A 83 -8.54 7.25 -10.38
CA VAL A 83 -7.57 6.82 -11.39
C VAL A 83 -6.52 7.92 -11.56
N PHE A 84 -5.26 7.51 -11.59
CA PHE A 84 -4.09 8.38 -11.61
C PHE A 84 -3.35 8.27 -12.94
N ASP A 85 -2.60 9.32 -13.27
CA ASP A 85 -1.67 9.37 -14.39
C ASP A 85 -0.26 9.59 -13.84
N PHE A 86 0.76 9.28 -14.64
CA PHE A 86 2.15 9.44 -14.24
C PHE A 86 2.75 10.75 -14.79
N PRO A 87 3.75 11.33 -14.10
CA PRO A 87 4.53 12.41 -14.66
C PRO A 87 5.15 11.99 -16.02
N PRO A 88 5.38 12.93 -16.95
CA PRO A 88 6.00 12.62 -18.25
C PRO A 88 7.38 11.94 -18.14
N ASN A 89 8.12 12.22 -17.07
CA ASN A 89 9.45 11.67 -16.82
C ASN A 89 9.42 10.28 -16.15
N HIS A 90 8.24 9.75 -15.83
CA HIS A 90 8.12 8.43 -15.22
C HIS A 90 8.46 7.33 -16.22
N GLN A 91 9.06 6.22 -15.75
CA GLN A 91 9.47 5.11 -16.61
C GLN A 91 8.27 4.50 -17.37
N VAL A 92 7.14 4.34 -16.68
CA VAL A 92 5.88 3.84 -17.27
C VAL A 92 5.44 4.68 -18.47
N SER A 93 5.44 6.02 -18.33
CA SER A 93 5.07 6.96 -19.40
C SER A 93 5.99 6.87 -20.62
N ASN A 94 7.22 6.41 -20.43
CA ASN A 94 8.22 6.32 -21.48
C ASN A 94 8.25 4.96 -22.21
N SER A 95 7.50 3.97 -21.71
CA SER A 95 7.39 2.65 -22.33
C SER A 95 6.77 2.71 -23.73
N LYS A 96 7.17 1.79 -24.62
CA LYS A 96 6.56 1.67 -25.96
C LYS A 96 5.06 1.39 -25.85
N TYR A 97 4.69 0.52 -24.90
CA TYR A 97 3.31 0.14 -24.61
C TYR A 97 2.40 1.34 -24.33
N VAL A 98 2.84 2.30 -23.50
CA VAL A 98 2.08 3.52 -23.21
C VAL A 98 2.15 4.54 -24.36
N LYS A 99 3.29 4.62 -25.08
CA LYS A 99 3.43 5.53 -26.23
C LYS A 99 2.52 5.17 -27.41
N GLU A 100 2.14 3.90 -27.55
CA GLU A 100 1.17 3.46 -28.56
C GLU A 100 -0.28 3.89 -28.23
N ASP A 101 -0.63 3.93 -26.95
CA ASP A 101 -1.93 4.40 -26.47
C ASP A 101 -1.75 5.04 -25.10
N ASN A 102 -1.73 6.38 -25.07
CA ASN A 102 -1.53 7.17 -23.85
C ASN A 102 -2.56 6.86 -22.76
N LEU A 103 -3.73 6.30 -23.12
CA LEU A 103 -4.73 5.90 -22.13
C LEU A 103 -4.29 4.69 -21.28
N ARG A 104 -3.26 3.95 -21.71
CA ARG A 104 -2.64 2.84 -20.95
C ARG A 104 -1.78 3.31 -19.78
N GLY A 105 -1.40 4.59 -19.75
CA GLY A 105 -0.67 5.18 -18.63
C GLY A 105 -1.53 5.41 -17.38
N PHE A 106 -2.86 5.47 -17.55
CA PHE A 106 -3.77 5.64 -16.43
C PHE A 106 -3.92 4.35 -15.62
N CYS A 107 -3.79 4.46 -14.31
CA CYS A 107 -3.87 3.32 -13.39
C CYS A 107 -4.78 3.60 -12.19
N GLY A 108 -5.48 2.56 -11.73
CA GLY A 108 -6.01 2.49 -10.38
C GLY A 108 -4.91 2.06 -9.42
N ILE A 109 -5.10 2.32 -8.13
CA ILE A 109 -4.08 2.09 -7.09
C ILE A 109 -4.67 1.28 -5.95
N ILE A 110 -3.93 0.26 -5.52
CA ILE A 110 -4.11 -0.41 -4.23
C ILE A 110 -2.86 -0.12 -3.40
N ASN A 111 -3.03 0.64 -2.31
CA ASN A 111 -1.96 0.93 -1.38
C ASN A 111 -1.79 -0.21 -0.38
N ILE A 112 -0.55 -0.49 -0.01
CA ILE A 112 -0.19 -1.51 0.96
C ILE A 112 0.56 -0.83 2.10
N TYR A 113 -0.03 -0.91 3.30
CA TYR A 113 0.53 -0.32 4.50
C TYR A 113 0.91 -1.41 5.51
N ASN A 114 1.99 -1.19 6.25
CA ASN A 114 2.29 -1.93 7.47
C ASN A 114 1.97 -1.06 8.70
N PHE A 115 1.17 -1.60 9.62
CA PHE A 115 0.87 -1.04 10.93
C PHE A 115 1.31 -2.00 12.03
N LEU A 116 1.69 -1.48 13.19
CA LEU A 116 1.75 -2.30 14.40
C LEU A 116 0.33 -2.74 14.77
N SER A 117 0.14 -4.02 15.05
CA SER A 117 -1.17 -4.59 15.40
C SER A 117 -1.79 -3.91 16.61
N ASP A 118 -0.97 -3.54 17.60
CA ASP A 118 -1.41 -2.83 18.80
C ASP A 118 -1.98 -1.44 18.49
N SER A 119 -1.44 -0.77 17.46
CA SER A 119 -1.93 0.54 17.03
C SER A 119 -3.39 0.46 16.57
N LEU A 120 -3.71 -0.58 15.80
CA LEU A 120 -5.08 -0.83 15.33
C LEU A 120 -5.97 -1.38 16.45
N LYS A 121 -5.48 -2.31 17.26
CA LYS A 121 -6.25 -2.93 18.36
C LYS A 121 -6.69 -1.91 19.40
N TYR A 122 -5.83 -0.95 19.75
CA TYR A 122 -6.10 0.06 20.77
C TYR A 122 -6.60 1.39 20.20
N ASN A 123 -6.94 1.45 18.90
CA ASN A 123 -7.33 2.68 18.20
C ASN A 123 -6.39 3.84 18.54
N ARG A 124 -5.08 3.60 18.48
CA ARG A 124 -4.07 4.65 18.66
C ARG A 124 -4.05 5.46 17.38
N LEU A 125 -4.97 6.41 17.29
CA LEU A 125 -5.24 7.24 16.11
C LEU A 125 -4.02 8.01 15.58
N ASN A 126 -2.93 8.07 16.33
CA ASN A 126 -1.73 8.82 16.00
C ASN A 126 -0.51 7.94 15.77
N ASP A 127 -0.68 6.61 15.76
CA ASP A 127 0.39 5.72 15.33
C ASP A 127 0.43 5.72 13.79
N GLU A 128 1.64 5.89 13.26
CA GLU A 128 1.87 6.03 11.83
C GLU A 128 1.97 4.65 11.17
N GLY A 129 1.16 4.41 10.14
CA GLY A 129 1.33 3.30 9.22
C GLY A 129 2.35 3.64 8.15
N ILE A 130 3.19 2.68 7.77
CA ILE A 130 4.20 2.87 6.72
C ILE A 130 3.61 2.35 5.41
N LEU A 131 3.59 3.18 4.38
CA LEU A 131 3.33 2.71 3.01
C LEU A 131 4.54 1.88 2.56
N ILE A 132 4.35 0.58 2.40
CA ILE A 132 5.42 -0.33 1.98
C ILE A 132 5.37 -0.63 0.47
N GLY A 133 4.21 -0.42 -0.15
CA GLY A 133 4.08 -0.55 -1.59
C GLY A 133 2.75 -0.09 -2.16
N ARG A 134 2.70 -0.01 -3.49
CA ARG A 134 1.54 0.42 -4.28
C ARG A 134 1.42 -0.49 -5.50
N ILE A 135 0.26 -1.10 -5.67
CA ILE A 135 -0.07 -1.87 -6.87
C ILE A 135 -0.80 -0.94 -7.83
N PHE A 136 -0.30 -0.82 -9.05
CA PHE A 136 -0.92 -0.03 -10.11
C PHE A 136 -1.53 -0.97 -11.13
N ILE A 137 -2.80 -0.77 -11.49
CA ILE A 137 -3.51 -1.60 -12.49
C ILE A 137 -4.13 -0.71 -13.56
N ASN A 138 -3.90 -1.02 -14.84
CA ASN A 138 -4.40 -0.22 -15.94
C ASN A 138 -5.65 -0.81 -16.63
N LYS A 139 -6.09 -0.17 -17.72
CA LYS A 139 -7.31 -0.55 -18.46
C LYS A 139 -7.23 -1.93 -19.13
N ASP A 140 -6.01 -2.43 -19.39
CA ASP A 140 -5.76 -3.71 -20.05
C ASP A 140 -5.35 -4.79 -19.01
N ASN A 141 -5.53 -4.55 -17.70
CA ASN A 141 -5.09 -5.40 -16.57
C ASN A 141 -3.57 -5.61 -16.46
N HIS A 142 -2.78 -4.80 -17.16
CA HIS A 142 -1.35 -4.74 -16.89
C HIS A 142 -1.11 -4.05 -15.55
N PHE A 143 -0.09 -4.53 -14.84
CA PHE A 143 0.21 -4.03 -13.51
C PHE A 143 1.70 -3.89 -13.29
N PHE A 144 2.04 -3.10 -12.27
CA PHE A 144 3.36 -3.10 -11.66
C PHE A 144 3.20 -2.78 -10.17
N VAL A 145 4.21 -3.12 -9.38
CA VAL A 145 4.26 -2.77 -7.96
C VAL A 145 5.41 -1.81 -7.73
N GLU A 146 5.11 -0.71 -7.07
CA GLU A 146 6.13 0.17 -6.54
C GLU A 146 6.32 -0.13 -5.05
N GLY A 147 7.57 -0.21 -4.59
CA GLY A 147 7.91 -0.44 -3.19
C GLY A 147 9.42 -0.56 -3.04
N ASP A 148 9.89 -0.59 -1.79
CA ASP A 148 11.31 -0.75 -1.52
C ASP A 148 11.78 -2.20 -1.77
N LYS A 149 13.04 -2.36 -2.18
CA LYS A 149 13.74 -3.64 -2.33
C LYS A 149 13.00 -4.60 -3.30
N GLU A 150 12.62 -5.78 -2.81
CA GLU A 150 12.07 -6.88 -3.59
C GLU A 150 10.70 -6.56 -4.18
N LEU A 151 9.90 -5.71 -3.50
CA LEU A 151 8.57 -5.29 -3.98
C LEU A 151 8.62 -4.54 -5.30
N GLY A 152 9.58 -3.63 -5.46
CA GLY A 152 9.75 -2.88 -6.70
C GLY A 152 10.41 -3.67 -7.82
N PHE A 153 11.35 -4.56 -7.50
CA PHE A 153 12.13 -5.28 -8.50
C PHE A 153 11.38 -6.45 -9.16
N LEU A 154 10.56 -7.19 -8.41
CA LEU A 154 9.90 -8.39 -8.93
C LEU A 154 8.74 -8.08 -9.90
N PHE A 155 8.19 -6.87 -9.81
CA PHE A 155 6.96 -6.49 -10.51
C PHE A 155 7.11 -5.16 -11.27
N ASP A 156 8.23 -4.96 -11.98
CA ASP A 156 8.53 -3.71 -12.70
C ASP A 156 8.18 -3.75 -14.20
N ASP A 157 7.85 -4.92 -14.76
CA ASP A 157 7.58 -5.09 -16.19
C ASP A 157 6.11 -4.81 -16.57
N PHE A 158 5.75 -3.53 -16.45
CA PHE A 158 4.40 -3.03 -16.73
C PHE A 158 3.87 -3.37 -18.13
N ALA A 159 4.73 -3.59 -19.12
CA ALA A 159 4.28 -3.83 -20.49
C ALA A 159 3.88 -5.30 -20.74
N ASN A 160 4.43 -6.24 -19.97
CA ASN A 160 4.25 -7.68 -20.21
C ASN A 160 3.57 -8.40 -19.04
N GLN A 161 3.53 -7.81 -17.85
CA GLN A 161 2.90 -8.42 -16.67
C GLN A 161 1.41 -8.08 -16.61
N GLN A 162 0.57 -9.12 -16.51
CA GLN A 162 -0.87 -9.01 -16.30
C GLN A 162 -1.27 -9.57 -14.95
N MET A 163 -2.22 -8.91 -14.30
CA MET A 163 -2.66 -9.30 -12.98
C MET A 163 -3.45 -10.61 -13.03
N ASN A 164 -3.07 -11.57 -12.20
CA ASN A 164 -3.74 -12.86 -12.02
C ASN A 164 -3.62 -13.33 -10.56
N SER A 165 -4.21 -14.49 -10.24
CA SER A 165 -4.18 -15.07 -8.88
C SER A 165 -2.77 -15.34 -8.38
N ASP A 166 -1.89 -15.84 -9.24
CA ASP A 166 -0.53 -16.24 -8.86
C ASP A 166 0.31 -15.01 -8.53
N MET A 167 0.15 -13.94 -9.32
CA MET A 167 0.78 -12.64 -9.05
C MET A 167 0.29 -12.05 -7.74
N LEU A 168 -1.01 -12.13 -7.44
CA LEU A 168 -1.56 -11.67 -6.16
C LEU A 168 -0.97 -12.45 -4.98
N ASP A 169 -0.87 -13.78 -5.10
CA ASP A 169 -0.27 -14.61 -4.06
C ASP A 169 1.21 -14.26 -3.82
N GLN A 170 1.97 -14.07 -4.91
CA GLN A 170 3.37 -13.63 -4.83
C GLN A 170 3.50 -12.26 -4.16
N ILE A 171 2.67 -11.28 -4.54
CA ILE A 171 2.68 -9.95 -3.91
C ILE A 171 2.40 -10.06 -2.41
N ILE A 172 1.39 -10.84 -2.02
CA ILE A 172 1.06 -11.08 -0.60
C ILE A 172 2.26 -11.69 0.13
N ASN A 173 2.88 -12.73 -0.42
CA ASN A 173 4.03 -13.40 0.20
C ASN A 173 5.21 -12.43 0.39
N VAL A 174 5.56 -11.65 -0.64
CA VAL A 174 6.64 -10.65 -0.57
C VAL A 174 6.31 -9.58 0.47
N CYS A 175 5.06 -9.10 0.55
CA CYS A 175 4.65 -8.13 1.56
C CYS A 175 4.76 -8.70 2.99
N MET A 176 4.35 -9.96 3.19
CA MET A 176 4.47 -10.62 4.49
C MET A 176 5.93 -10.77 4.92
N VAL A 177 6.81 -11.24 4.02
CA VAL A 177 8.24 -11.38 4.28
C VAL A 177 8.88 -10.02 4.55
N TYR A 178 8.53 -8.99 3.77
CA TYR A 178 9.02 -7.63 3.98
C TYR A 178 8.65 -7.11 5.37
N THR A 179 7.39 -7.30 5.79
CA THR A 179 6.90 -6.88 7.11
C THR A 179 7.55 -7.66 8.25
N LEU A 180 7.71 -8.98 8.13
CA LEU A 180 8.37 -9.80 9.15
C LEU A 180 9.85 -9.43 9.35
N ASN A 181 10.52 -8.99 8.29
CA ASN A 181 11.91 -8.54 8.34
C ASN A 181 12.04 -7.04 8.70
N PHE A 182 10.94 -6.36 9.00
CA PHE A 182 10.96 -4.94 9.35
C PHE A 182 11.30 -4.77 10.83
N ASP A 183 12.58 -4.54 11.14
CA ASP A 183 13.02 -4.25 12.50
C ASP A 183 12.65 -2.83 12.96
N LEU A 184 12.18 -2.72 14.20
CA LEU A 184 11.96 -1.43 14.88
C LEU A 184 13.30 -0.89 15.40
N PHE A 185 13.85 0.13 14.75
CA PHE A 185 15.00 0.84 15.31
C PHE A 185 14.58 1.70 16.52
N THR A 186 15.33 1.59 17.62
CA THR A 186 15.17 2.48 18.76
C THR A 186 15.62 3.90 18.37
N PRO A 187 14.92 4.96 18.83
CA PRO A 187 15.42 6.31 18.65
C PRO A 187 16.78 6.47 19.35
N ASN A 188 17.63 7.37 18.84
CA ASN A 188 18.93 7.62 19.46
C ASN A 188 18.73 8.02 20.92
N PHE A 189 19.41 7.32 21.84
CA PHE A 189 19.28 7.52 23.27
C PHE A 189 19.45 8.99 23.70
N ASN A 190 20.36 9.72 23.03
CA ASN A 190 20.61 11.12 23.35
C ASN A 190 19.46 12.05 22.98
N ASP A 191 18.62 11.68 22.00
CA ASP A 191 17.46 12.47 21.58
C ASP A 191 16.26 12.32 22.53
N VAL A 192 16.24 11.26 23.36
CA VAL A 192 15.15 10.92 24.29
C VAL A 192 15.58 10.93 25.77
N ARG A 193 16.83 11.35 26.05
CA ARG A 193 17.45 11.29 27.38
C ARG A 193 16.81 12.21 28.43
N LEU A 194 16.17 13.29 27.99
CA LEU A 194 15.55 14.28 28.86
C LEU A 194 14.04 14.27 28.64
N ILE A 195 13.30 13.83 29.65
CA ILE A 195 11.84 13.88 29.68
C ILE A 195 11.38 14.79 30.83
N SER A 196 10.47 15.73 30.53
CA SER A 196 9.88 16.61 31.54
C SER A 196 8.68 15.95 32.22
N VAL A 197 8.34 16.39 33.44
CA VAL A 197 7.12 15.95 34.14
C VAL A 197 5.86 16.22 33.30
N HIS A 198 5.84 17.30 32.53
CA HIS A 198 4.76 17.61 31.59
C HIS A 198 4.68 16.58 30.45
N GLN A 199 5.82 16.12 29.92
CA GLN A 199 5.88 15.04 28.93
C GLN A 199 5.42 13.70 29.52
N ILE A 200 5.71 13.40 30.79
CA ILE A 200 5.20 12.21 31.48
C ILE A 200 3.67 12.30 31.66
N ALA A 201 3.17 13.44 32.14
CA ALA A 201 1.73 13.66 32.33
C ALA A 201 0.96 13.62 31.00
N THR A 202 1.53 14.22 29.95
CA THR A 202 0.98 14.11 28.60
C THR A 202 1.13 12.70 28.05
N MET A 203 2.22 11.95 28.24
CA MET A 203 2.33 10.54 27.82
C MET A 203 1.33 9.63 28.52
N SER A 204 1.03 9.85 29.81
CA SER A 204 -0.02 9.11 30.52
C SER A 204 -1.44 9.47 30.02
N MET A 205 -1.68 10.73 29.66
CA MET A 205 -2.93 11.15 28.98
C MET A 205 -2.97 10.72 27.50
N ASN A 206 -1.79 10.62 26.87
CA ASN A 206 -1.52 10.35 25.46
C ASN A 206 -0.98 8.92 25.23
N GLN A 207 -1.30 7.93 26.07
CA GLN A 207 -1.20 6.53 25.62
C GLN A 207 -2.11 6.24 24.40
N LYS A 208 -2.90 7.25 23.98
CA LYS A 208 -3.64 7.37 22.71
C LYS A 208 -2.89 8.15 21.60
N ILE A 209 -1.76 8.83 21.85
CA ILE A 209 -1.05 9.69 20.89
C ILE A 209 0.49 9.45 20.89
N LYS A 210 0.98 8.95 19.74
CA LYS A 210 2.37 8.90 19.22
C LYS A 210 3.34 7.88 19.83
N THR A 211 3.37 6.69 19.24
CA THR A 211 4.64 5.96 19.05
C THR A 211 5.27 6.38 17.73
N SER A 212 6.21 7.33 17.78
CA SER A 212 6.88 7.84 16.57
C SER A 212 7.99 6.87 16.14
N LYS A 213 7.79 6.19 15.00
CA LYS A 213 8.91 5.74 14.16
C LYS A 213 9.43 6.98 13.42
N ARG A 214 10.39 7.70 13.99
CA ARG A 214 11.11 8.71 13.20
C ARG A 214 12.05 7.98 12.23
N LEU A 215 11.61 7.77 10.99
CA LEU A 215 12.54 7.76 9.86
C LEU A 215 13.32 9.09 9.92
N GLY A 216 14.64 9.02 9.84
CA GLY A 216 15.55 10.16 9.87
C GLY A 216 15.40 11.08 8.65
N TYR A 217 14.23 11.66 8.44
CA TYR A 217 14.01 12.70 7.45
C TYR A 217 14.41 14.03 8.07
N LYS A 218 15.61 14.49 7.71
CA LYS A 218 16.05 15.87 7.94
C LYS A 218 15.04 16.79 7.23
N PHE A 219 14.33 17.60 8.00
CA PHE A 219 13.75 18.84 7.48
C PHE A 219 14.91 19.76 7.09
N SER A 220 15.32 19.70 5.84
CA SER A 220 16.02 20.81 5.20
C SER A 220 14.99 21.80 4.67
N HIS A 221 15.20 23.09 4.98
CA HIS A 221 14.45 24.31 4.61
C HIS A 221 13.39 24.71 5.66
N GLU A 222 13.37 25.92 6.27
CA GLU A 222 13.93 27.25 5.95
C GLU A 222 14.37 27.94 7.27
N ASN A 223 15.37 28.83 7.32
CA ASN A 223 15.26 30.19 6.80
C ASN A 223 16.63 30.79 6.43
N LYS A 224 16.67 31.33 5.22
CA LYS A 224 17.48 32.51 4.89
C LYS A 224 17.00 33.68 5.75
N SER A 225 17.93 34.32 6.46
CA SER A 225 18.15 35.77 6.54
C SER A 225 19.39 36.00 7.39
#